data_AF-W6QCG1-F1
#
_entry.id   AF-W6QCG1-F1
#
_cell.length_a   1.000
_cell.length_b   1.000
_cell.length_c   1.000
_cell.angle_alpha   90.00
_cell.angle_beta   90.00
_cell.angle_gamma   90.00
#
_symmetry.space_group_name_H-M   'P 1'
#
loop_
_entity.id
_entity.type
_entity.pdbx_description
1 polymer ?
#
loop_
_entity_poly.entity_id
_entity_poly.type
_entity_poly.pdbx_seq_one_letter_code
_entity_poly.pdbx_strand_id
1 'polypeptide(L)'
;MTLEQFNTAIRPKVNGAINLHNATINVNANLDFFMTSSTVTYVGHISQSNYAASNAVLDNLERQRISNGLPAATVSLGPIKGVGTLNRNPEYAENLLRSGLIEAEESEFIRHFNRFTHPQLKSKHFDSLTQGHILTGDRRSALLVTTLESRKAAGSSGGVIVDASGDDLLIPEISDDRDKAVIVLAEAVSQRLAKLMFISIEDIDISRPFSHFGLDSMSGSELIHWLSQNFGVGMSFLQLLAPSCSPKSLAGTIFDALEMKAAAAEISALVIVGGTSHESPNESLVSNGVNGSTGMNGSSGIDSGSAGSQMEKFSRSVRRAIADSKPVMHSYVCSVVNKKGEQLYTLSKGTLSQDSSTKVDFDAVYGMASLTKLMTTVAIMICVDRGQISLDDDIAPILPDLCAPPVLYGVGSEGRCLIKPRTKTITLRLLMSHQSGCGYHSNPPLARWARQNGKTNSVFDNDFEIMKTYPLLFEPGQGWMYGSGTDWAGEAIARMNNTTLEEFMRSNVWEPRSVVNTARLDKVPRHGARGRWIHTLQSQRR
;
A
#
# COMPACT_ATOMS: atom_id res chain seq x y z
N MET A 1 6.64 -24.06 6.30
CA MET A 1 7.72 -23.91 7.28
C MET A 1 7.27 -24.55 8.58
N THR A 2 7.98 -25.55 9.09
CA THR A 2 7.70 -26.17 10.40
C THR A 2 8.23 -25.28 11.53
N LEU A 3 7.78 -25.52 12.78
CA LEU A 3 8.32 -24.83 13.96
C LEU A 3 9.84 -25.06 14.12
N GLU A 4 10.33 -26.24 13.74
CA GLU A 4 11.77 -26.55 13.73
C GLU A 4 12.52 -25.70 12.71
N GLN A 5 12.05 -25.62 11.46
CA GLN A 5 12.64 -24.78 10.41
C GLN A 5 12.63 -23.29 10.81
N PHE A 6 11.56 -22.83 11.45
CA PHE A 6 11.45 -21.46 12.00
C PHE A 6 12.54 -21.21 13.07
N ASN A 7 12.64 -22.11 14.06
CA ASN A 7 13.60 -22.00 15.16
C ASN A 7 15.06 -22.11 14.69
N THR A 8 15.37 -23.02 13.75
CA THR A 8 16.72 -23.22 13.22
C THR A 8 17.28 -21.96 12.53
N ALA A 9 16.43 -21.19 11.84
CA ALA A 9 16.83 -19.92 11.24
C ALA A 9 17.03 -18.78 12.27
N ILE A 10 16.28 -18.80 13.37
CA ILE A 10 16.27 -17.71 14.37
C ILE A 10 17.39 -17.87 15.40
N ARG A 11 17.57 -19.09 15.92
CA ARG A 11 18.48 -19.39 17.04
C ARG A 11 19.89 -18.82 16.90
N PRO A 12 20.59 -18.92 15.75
CA PRO A 12 21.95 -18.40 15.63
C PRO A 12 22.02 -16.88 15.84
N LYS A 13 21.06 -16.13 15.28
CA LYS A 13 21.05 -14.67 15.35
C LYS A 13 20.64 -14.17 16.73
N VAL A 14 19.60 -14.77 17.31
CA VAL A 14 19.10 -14.44 18.66
C VAL A 14 20.11 -14.82 19.75
N ASN A 15 20.51 -16.09 19.80
CA ASN A 15 21.43 -16.57 20.84
C ASN A 15 22.81 -15.94 20.67
N GLY A 16 23.28 -15.73 19.44
CA GLY A 16 24.54 -15.03 19.16
C GLY A 16 24.55 -13.60 19.71
N ALA A 17 23.49 -12.83 19.47
CA ALA A 17 23.38 -11.46 19.97
C ALA A 17 23.23 -11.37 21.49
N ILE A 18 22.43 -12.26 22.10
CA ILE A 18 22.29 -12.35 23.57
C ILE A 18 23.63 -12.76 24.21
N ASN A 19 24.32 -13.76 23.66
CA ASN A 19 25.62 -14.19 24.16
C ASN A 19 26.67 -13.08 24.03
N LEU A 20 26.68 -12.34 22.92
CA LEU A 20 27.56 -11.19 22.72
C LEU A 20 27.26 -10.06 23.73
N HIS A 21 25.99 -9.74 23.96
CA HIS A 21 25.60 -8.79 25.01
C HIS A 21 26.10 -9.26 26.39
N ASN A 22 25.74 -10.49 26.79
CA ASN A 22 26.13 -11.05 28.09
C ASN A 22 27.66 -11.08 28.27
N ALA A 23 28.42 -11.45 27.23
CA ALA A 23 29.88 -11.41 27.27
C ALA A 23 30.41 -9.99 27.55
N THR A 24 29.83 -8.95 26.91
CA THR A 24 30.23 -7.56 27.15
C THR A 24 29.90 -7.07 28.56
N ILE A 25 28.79 -7.54 29.16
CA ILE A 25 28.44 -7.22 30.55
C ILE A 25 29.35 -7.96 31.55
N ASN A 26 29.56 -9.26 31.35
CA ASN A 26 30.30 -10.12 32.27
C ASN A 26 31.77 -9.69 32.45
N VAL A 27 32.38 -9.08 31.43
CA VAL A 27 33.75 -8.54 31.51
C VAL A 27 33.79 -7.03 31.76
N ASN A 28 32.63 -6.39 31.98
CA ASN A 28 32.47 -4.94 32.10
C ASN A 28 33.16 -4.16 30.97
N ALA A 29 32.92 -4.57 29.72
CA ALA A 29 33.59 -4.03 28.54
C ALA A 29 33.23 -2.55 28.31
N ASN A 30 34.23 -1.67 28.38
CA ASN A 30 34.11 -0.29 27.90
C ASN A 30 34.23 -0.28 26.37
N LEU A 31 33.09 -0.31 25.68
CA LEU A 31 33.03 -0.32 24.21
C LEU A 31 32.83 1.10 23.66
N ASP A 32 33.48 1.44 22.55
CA ASP A 32 33.17 2.65 21.80
C ASP A 32 31.81 2.54 21.09
N PHE A 33 31.48 1.35 20.59
CA PHE A 33 30.21 1.03 19.96
C PHE A 33 29.83 -0.45 20.13
N PHE A 34 28.55 -0.76 19.95
CA PHE A 34 28.02 -2.12 19.82
C PHE A 34 27.02 -2.08 18.68
N MET A 35 27.14 -2.96 17.68
CA MET A 35 26.33 -2.87 16.47
C MET A 35 25.70 -4.20 16.09
N THR A 36 24.44 -4.17 15.65
CA THR A 36 23.74 -5.31 15.05
C THR A 36 23.19 -4.93 13.66
N SER A 37 22.92 -5.93 12.81
CA SER A 37 22.41 -5.73 11.44
C SER A 37 21.01 -6.32 11.28
N SER A 38 20.04 -5.48 10.89
CA SER A 38 18.60 -5.75 10.92
C SER A 38 17.88 -5.16 9.71
N THR A 39 17.79 -5.93 8.63
CA THR A 39 17.28 -5.44 7.33
C THR A 39 15.77 -5.61 7.15
N VAL A 40 15.19 -6.66 7.72
CA VAL A 40 13.89 -7.22 7.24
C VAL A 40 12.71 -6.92 8.18
N THR A 41 12.90 -6.16 9.26
CA THR A 41 11.80 -5.78 10.17
C THR A 41 10.88 -4.68 9.65
N TYR A 42 11.37 -3.81 8.75
CA TYR A 42 10.62 -2.64 8.28
C TYR A 42 10.03 -2.82 6.88
N VAL A 43 10.84 -3.18 5.89
CA VAL A 43 10.37 -3.42 4.50
C VAL A 43 9.71 -4.79 4.38
N GLY A 44 10.08 -5.74 5.25
CA GLY A 44 9.72 -7.14 5.11
C GLY A 44 10.43 -7.79 3.90
N HIS A 45 10.44 -9.12 3.88
CA HIS A 45 10.79 -9.86 2.67
C HIS A 45 9.94 -11.11 2.59
N ILE A 46 9.47 -11.42 1.40
CA ILE A 46 8.61 -12.57 1.13
C ILE A 46 9.33 -13.85 1.61
N SER A 47 8.56 -14.76 2.22
CA SER A 47 9.00 -16.01 2.87
C SER A 47 9.98 -15.90 4.06
N GLN A 48 10.39 -14.69 4.47
CA GLN A 48 11.40 -14.49 5.53
C GLN A 48 10.82 -14.07 6.89
N SER A 49 9.64 -14.55 7.28
CA SER A 49 9.01 -14.19 8.58
C SER A 49 9.84 -14.62 9.80
N ASN A 50 10.57 -15.73 9.70
CA ASN A 50 11.55 -16.17 10.69
C ASN A 50 12.75 -15.19 10.79
N TYR A 51 13.28 -14.74 9.66
CA TYR A 51 14.39 -13.78 9.63
C TYR A 51 13.96 -12.39 10.12
N ALA A 52 12.74 -11.94 9.79
CA ALA A 52 12.14 -10.73 10.35
C ALA A 52 11.98 -10.84 11.88
N ALA A 53 11.52 -11.99 12.39
CA ALA A 53 11.40 -12.22 13.83
C ALA A 53 12.76 -12.20 14.54
N SER A 54 13.82 -12.76 13.95
CA SER A 54 15.17 -12.70 14.54
C SER A 54 15.77 -11.29 14.51
N ASN A 55 15.49 -10.52 13.45
CA ASN A 55 15.84 -9.09 13.34
C ASN A 55 15.15 -8.26 14.43
N ALA A 56 13.86 -8.50 14.70
CA ALA A 56 13.12 -7.79 15.75
C ALA A 56 13.73 -7.99 17.15
N VAL A 57 14.35 -9.14 17.42
CA VAL A 57 15.08 -9.36 18.68
C VAL A 57 16.34 -8.50 18.76
N LEU A 58 17.02 -8.25 17.63
CA LEU A 58 18.18 -7.35 17.58
C LEU A 58 17.79 -5.90 17.83
N ASP A 59 16.70 -5.47 17.18
CA ASP A 59 16.13 -4.13 17.37
C ASP A 59 15.73 -3.91 18.85
N ASN A 60 15.16 -4.91 19.51
CA ASN A 60 14.81 -4.81 20.94
C ASN A 60 16.01 -4.92 21.89
N LEU A 61 17.07 -5.65 21.51
CA LEU A 61 18.31 -5.71 22.30
C LEU A 61 19.06 -4.36 22.27
N GLU A 62 19.02 -3.63 21.15
CA GLU A 62 19.55 -2.26 21.06
C GLU A 62 18.82 -1.32 22.03
N ARG A 63 17.49 -1.30 21.98
CA ARG A 63 16.65 -0.53 22.92
C ARG A 63 16.96 -0.85 24.38
N GLN A 64 17.15 -2.13 24.73
CA GLN A 64 17.51 -2.57 26.08
C GLN A 64 18.90 -2.10 26.51
N ARG A 65 19.88 -2.12 25.61
CA ARG A 65 21.23 -1.59 25.89
C ARG A 65 21.19 -0.08 26.09
N ILE A 66 20.46 0.66 25.26
CA ILE A 66 20.30 2.11 25.37
C ILE A 66 19.59 2.51 26.67
N SER A 67 18.54 1.79 27.08
CA SER A 67 17.87 2.06 28.38
C SER A 67 18.81 1.86 29.57
N ASN A 68 19.83 1.01 29.44
CA ASN A 68 20.85 0.76 30.45
C ASN A 68 22.06 1.70 30.33
N GLY A 69 22.01 2.71 29.44
CA GLY A 69 23.12 3.66 29.21
C GLY A 69 24.31 3.08 28.46
N LEU A 70 24.17 1.89 27.87
CA LEU A 70 25.24 1.21 27.14
C LEU A 70 25.26 1.61 25.67
N PRO A 71 26.44 1.60 25.01
CA PRO A 71 26.52 1.70 23.56
C PRO A 71 25.69 0.60 22.91
N ALA A 72 24.87 0.97 21.93
CA ALA A 72 24.21 0.11 20.96
C ALA A 72 23.72 0.94 19.76
N ALA A 73 23.72 0.33 18.58
CA ALA A 73 23.07 0.82 17.37
C ALA A 73 22.64 -0.39 16.52
N THR A 74 21.55 -0.26 15.78
CA THR A 74 21.10 -1.28 14.83
C THR A 74 20.98 -0.69 13.43
N VAL A 75 21.60 -1.35 12.45
CA VAL A 75 21.73 -0.84 11.08
C VAL A 75 20.92 -1.71 10.13
N SER A 76 20.05 -1.07 9.34
CA SER A 76 19.27 -1.75 8.31
C SER A 76 20.04 -1.80 6.99
N LEU A 77 20.91 -2.82 6.89
CA LEU A 77 21.77 -3.05 5.73
C LEU A 77 20.98 -3.68 4.57
N GLY A 78 20.69 -2.89 3.54
CA GLY A 78 20.18 -3.38 2.26
C GLY A 78 21.18 -4.25 1.51
N PRO A 79 20.82 -4.69 0.28
CA PRO A 79 21.75 -5.42 -0.58
C PRO A 79 23.00 -4.57 -0.88
N ILE A 80 24.20 -5.14 -0.71
CA ILE A 80 25.47 -4.45 -1.02
C ILE A 80 26.03 -5.00 -2.34
N LYS A 81 26.34 -4.07 -3.25
CA LYS A 81 26.83 -4.39 -4.60
C LYS A 81 28.15 -5.15 -4.57
N GLY A 82 28.33 -6.09 -5.50
CA GLY A 82 29.62 -6.73 -5.78
C GLY A 82 30.14 -7.73 -4.73
N VAL A 83 29.44 -7.94 -3.61
CA VAL A 83 29.89 -8.85 -2.53
C VAL A 83 28.79 -9.82 -2.06
N GLY A 84 29.20 -10.81 -1.26
CA GLY A 84 28.29 -11.69 -0.52
C GLY A 84 27.44 -12.61 -1.39
N THR A 85 26.22 -12.89 -0.93
CA THR A 85 25.31 -13.85 -1.57
C THR A 85 24.69 -13.34 -2.87
N LEU A 86 24.59 -12.03 -3.06
CA LEU A 86 24.00 -11.40 -4.23
C LEU A 86 24.92 -11.54 -5.45
N ASN A 87 26.19 -11.18 -5.30
CA ASN A 87 27.20 -11.38 -6.34
C ASN A 87 27.38 -12.86 -6.75
N ARG A 88 27.08 -13.80 -5.83
CA ARG A 88 27.09 -15.25 -6.12
C ARG A 88 25.79 -15.79 -6.74
N ASN A 89 24.69 -15.04 -6.71
CA ASN A 89 23.37 -15.47 -7.17
C ASN A 89 22.67 -14.31 -7.89
N PRO A 90 23.02 -14.01 -9.16
CA PRO A 90 22.45 -12.86 -9.88
C PRO A 90 20.92 -12.93 -10.02
N GLU A 91 20.33 -14.11 -10.14
CA GLU A 91 18.87 -14.29 -10.12
C GLU A 91 18.23 -13.85 -8.78
N TYR A 92 18.94 -13.99 -7.66
CA TYR A 92 18.45 -13.52 -6.36
C TYR A 92 18.55 -11.99 -6.25
N ALA A 93 19.62 -11.39 -6.78
CA ALA A 93 19.75 -9.93 -6.89
C ALA A 93 18.65 -9.32 -7.78
N GLU A 94 18.35 -9.93 -8.93
CA GLU A 94 17.25 -9.49 -9.81
C GLU A 94 15.89 -9.58 -9.11
N ASN A 95 15.65 -10.62 -8.30
CA ASN A 95 14.43 -10.73 -7.50
C ASN A 95 14.34 -9.65 -6.40
N LEU A 96 15.45 -9.25 -5.76
CA LEU A 96 15.44 -8.11 -4.82
C LEU A 96 15.10 -6.79 -5.53
N LEU A 97 15.68 -6.55 -6.71
CA LEU A 97 15.38 -5.38 -7.54
C LEU A 97 13.89 -5.32 -7.94
N ARG A 98 13.31 -6.47 -8.31
CA ARG A 98 11.86 -6.61 -8.57
C ARG A 98 10.99 -6.38 -7.33
N SER A 99 11.52 -6.55 -6.12
CA SER A 99 10.85 -6.16 -4.86
C SER A 99 11.10 -4.71 -4.42
N GLY A 100 11.83 -3.91 -5.19
CA GLY A 100 12.11 -2.50 -4.91
C GLY A 100 13.36 -2.22 -4.06
N LEU A 101 14.12 -3.26 -3.68
CA LEU A 101 15.39 -3.14 -2.98
C LEU A 101 16.53 -2.98 -4.00
N ILE A 102 17.29 -1.89 -3.90
CA ILE A 102 18.38 -1.53 -4.82
C ILE A 102 19.74 -1.77 -4.16
N GLU A 103 20.72 -2.24 -4.93
CA GLU A 103 22.07 -2.47 -4.39
C GLU A 103 22.74 -1.16 -3.99
N ALA A 104 23.14 -1.05 -2.72
CA ALA A 104 23.94 0.04 -2.20
C ALA A 104 25.42 -0.16 -2.57
N GLU A 105 26.09 0.93 -2.95
CA GLU A 105 27.53 0.97 -3.18
C GLU A 105 28.30 0.88 -1.85
N GLU A 106 29.55 0.39 -1.88
CA GLU A 106 30.39 0.29 -0.68
C GLU A 106 30.61 1.65 0.02
N SER A 107 30.70 2.73 -0.75
CA SER A 107 30.84 4.10 -0.24
C SER A 107 29.61 4.56 0.57
N GLU A 108 28.41 4.16 0.18
CA GLU A 108 27.17 4.39 0.95
C GLU A 108 27.23 3.64 2.28
N PHE A 109 27.61 2.36 2.25
CA PHE A 109 27.77 1.54 3.46
C PHE A 109 28.75 2.16 4.47
N ILE A 110 29.96 2.55 4.03
CA ILE A 110 30.97 3.15 4.91
C ILE A 110 30.50 4.47 5.52
N ARG A 111 29.80 5.31 4.74
CA ARG A 111 29.19 6.56 5.24
C ARG A 111 28.19 6.30 6.36
N HIS A 112 27.31 5.30 6.19
CA HIS A 112 26.33 4.94 7.23
C HIS A 112 26.99 4.31 8.45
N PHE A 113 27.98 3.42 8.25
CA PHE A 113 28.74 2.82 9.33
C PHE A 113 29.37 3.88 10.25
N ASN A 114 30.04 4.89 9.66
CA ASN A 114 30.60 6.02 10.41
C ASN A 114 29.53 6.86 11.13
N ARG A 115 28.31 6.97 10.59
CA ARG A 115 27.23 7.67 11.29
C ARG A 115 26.77 6.90 12.54
N PHE A 116 26.77 5.57 12.49
CA PHE A 116 26.23 4.71 13.55
C PHE A 116 27.22 4.34 14.67
N THR A 117 28.51 4.52 14.44
CA THR A 117 29.54 4.39 15.48
C THR A 117 29.71 5.66 16.32
N HIS A 118 28.96 6.73 16.04
CA HIS A 118 28.99 7.99 16.79
C HIS A 118 27.69 8.25 17.57
N PRO A 119 27.75 8.92 18.75
CA PRO A 119 26.58 9.26 19.56
C PRO A 119 25.51 10.03 18.78
N GLN A 120 24.26 9.55 18.85
CA GLN A 120 23.11 10.21 18.25
C GLN A 120 22.43 11.19 19.22
N LEU A 121 21.89 12.29 18.69
CA LEU A 121 21.06 13.21 19.47
C LEU A 121 19.69 12.57 19.74
N LYS A 122 19.21 12.63 21.00
CA LYS A 122 17.87 12.18 21.35
C LYS A 122 16.80 13.04 20.67
N SER A 123 15.88 12.41 19.94
CA SER A 123 14.72 13.10 19.38
C SER A 123 13.78 13.58 20.48
N LYS A 124 13.16 14.75 20.28
CA LYS A 124 12.03 15.24 21.09
C LYS A 124 10.65 14.85 20.53
N HIS A 125 10.61 14.31 19.31
CA HIS A 125 9.38 14.03 18.56
C HIS A 125 9.16 12.53 18.28
N PHE A 126 10.18 11.71 18.49
CA PHE A 126 10.18 10.27 18.24
C PHE A 126 10.71 9.52 19.45
N ASP A 127 10.57 8.19 19.46
CA ASP A 127 11.00 7.32 20.56
C ASP A 127 12.49 7.53 20.88
N SER A 128 12.77 7.91 22.13
CA SER A 128 14.13 8.22 22.61
C SER A 128 15.02 7.00 22.83
N LEU A 129 14.44 5.78 22.78
CA LEU A 129 15.17 4.52 22.87
C LEU A 129 15.53 3.92 21.50
N THR A 130 14.97 4.43 20.41
CA THR A 130 15.42 4.09 19.05
C THR A 130 16.47 5.08 18.59
N GLN A 131 17.70 4.61 18.32
CA GLN A 131 18.58 5.36 17.43
C GLN A 131 18.09 5.19 15.98
N GLY A 132 18.14 6.25 15.18
CA GLY A 132 17.42 6.28 13.90
C GLY A 132 17.88 5.19 12.93
N HIS A 133 17.04 4.21 12.65
CA HIS A 133 17.32 3.17 11.65
C HIS A 133 17.39 3.83 10.26
N ILE A 134 18.60 3.92 9.67
CA ILE A 134 18.74 4.24 8.25
C ILE A 134 18.70 2.93 7.49
N LEU A 135 17.68 2.80 6.65
CA LEU A 135 17.59 1.82 5.59
C LEU A 135 18.59 2.18 4.50
N THR A 136 19.60 1.35 4.26
CA THR A 136 20.44 1.45 3.06
C THR A 136 19.83 0.59 1.95
N GLY A 137 20.05 0.94 0.69
CA GLY A 137 19.54 0.15 -0.45
C GLY A 137 18.00 0.09 -0.60
N ASP A 138 17.26 0.99 0.05
CA ASP A 138 15.84 1.24 -0.23
C ASP A 138 15.71 2.56 -1.00
N ARG A 139 14.92 2.56 -2.09
CA ARG A 139 14.66 3.75 -2.91
C ARG A 139 14.15 4.95 -2.08
N ARG A 140 13.29 4.71 -1.08
CA ARG A 140 12.73 5.79 -0.24
C ARG A 140 13.75 6.34 0.78
N SER A 141 14.85 5.61 0.98
CA SER A 141 15.81 5.89 2.05
C SER A 141 17.15 6.42 1.52
N ALA A 142 17.58 5.99 0.33
CA ALA A 142 18.58 6.71 -0.46
C ALA A 142 18.21 8.20 -0.59
N LEU A 143 16.91 8.46 -0.78
CA LEU A 143 16.29 9.78 -0.83
C LEU A 143 16.50 10.63 0.44
N LEU A 144 16.37 10.02 1.62
CA LEU A 144 16.55 10.70 2.90
C LEU A 144 18.01 11.18 3.05
N VAL A 145 18.95 10.40 2.52
CA VAL A 145 20.39 10.66 2.67
C VAL A 145 20.88 11.70 1.67
N THR A 146 20.47 11.63 0.40
CA THR A 146 20.73 12.72 -0.57
C THR A 146 20.07 14.03 -0.13
N THR A 147 18.84 13.98 0.39
CA THR A 147 18.16 15.18 0.92
C THR A 147 18.92 15.80 2.11
N LEU A 148 19.52 14.99 3.00
CA LEU A 148 20.31 15.47 4.13
C LEU A 148 21.67 16.07 3.71
N GLU A 149 22.32 15.52 2.68
CA GLU A 149 23.57 16.09 2.14
C GLU A 149 23.32 17.38 1.34
N SER A 150 22.26 17.43 0.53
CA SER A 150 21.82 18.66 -0.13
C SER A 150 21.48 19.76 0.88
N ARG A 151 20.83 19.43 2.01
CA ARG A 151 20.58 20.39 3.11
C ARG A 151 21.87 20.87 3.80
N LYS A 152 22.90 20.01 3.92
CA LYS A 152 24.20 20.42 4.47
C LYS A 152 25.00 21.30 3.50
N ALA A 153 24.95 21.03 2.21
CA ALA A 153 25.57 21.85 1.17
C ALA A 153 24.86 23.22 1.00
N ALA A 154 23.53 23.26 1.11
CA ALA A 154 22.76 24.50 1.11
C ALA A 154 22.97 25.34 2.40
N GLY A 155 23.28 24.70 3.53
CA GLY A 155 23.48 25.35 4.83
C GLY A 155 24.67 26.32 4.91
N SER A 156 25.57 26.33 3.92
CA SER A 156 26.68 27.31 3.82
C SER A 156 26.31 28.64 3.14
N SER A 157 25.09 28.79 2.63
CA SER A 157 24.61 30.04 2.02
C SER A 157 23.26 30.43 2.63
N GLY A 158 23.23 31.51 3.42
CA GLY A 158 22.03 31.93 4.16
C GLY A 158 20.88 32.36 3.24
N GLY A 159 19.75 31.65 3.33
CA GLY A 159 18.49 31.99 2.70
C GLY A 159 17.37 31.11 3.25
N VAL A 160 16.28 31.71 3.72
CA VAL A 160 15.12 30.97 4.25
C VAL A 160 14.27 30.48 3.10
N ILE A 161 14.21 29.15 2.89
CA ILE A 161 13.30 28.51 1.94
C ILE A 161 12.54 27.38 2.65
N VAL A 162 11.25 27.27 2.31
CA VAL A 162 10.26 26.41 2.97
C VAL A 162 10.38 24.94 2.51
N ASP A 163 10.01 24.02 3.41
CA ASP A 163 10.24 22.58 3.33
C ASP A 163 9.44 21.88 2.20
N ALA A 164 10.14 21.24 1.27
CA ALA A 164 9.59 20.29 0.29
C ALA A 164 10.53 19.07 0.16
N SER A 165 9.95 17.88 -0.02
CA SER A 165 10.64 16.58 0.03
C SER A 165 11.16 16.16 -1.35
N GLY A 166 12.48 16.02 -1.51
CA GLY A 166 13.14 15.77 -2.80
C GLY A 166 13.04 14.33 -3.34
N ASP A 167 11.84 13.85 -3.65
CA ASP A 167 11.61 12.79 -4.66
C ASP A 167 11.13 13.39 -6.00
N ASP A 168 11.22 14.71 -6.11
CA ASP A 168 11.12 15.41 -7.38
C ASP A 168 12.25 14.91 -8.30
N LEU A 169 11.90 13.96 -9.16
CA LEU A 169 12.11 14.19 -10.58
C LEU A 169 11.87 15.68 -10.82
N LEU A 170 12.93 16.40 -11.20
CA LEU A 170 12.86 17.79 -11.65
C LEU A 170 11.58 17.96 -12.46
N ILE A 171 10.55 18.55 -11.87
CA ILE A 171 9.41 19.05 -12.61
C ILE A 171 10.05 20.17 -13.43
N PRO A 172 10.26 19.98 -14.75
CA PRO A 172 10.90 21.00 -15.56
C PRO A 172 10.06 22.26 -15.46
N GLU A 173 10.67 23.44 -15.61
CA GLU A 173 9.94 24.72 -15.59
C GLU A 173 8.67 24.59 -16.45
N ILE A 174 7.52 24.59 -15.79
CA ILE A 174 6.25 24.35 -16.45
C ILE A 174 5.97 25.59 -17.27
N SER A 175 6.10 25.47 -18.58
CA SER A 175 5.80 26.55 -19.51
C SER A 175 4.35 26.99 -19.36
N ASP A 176 4.11 28.30 -19.37
CA ASP A 176 2.75 28.87 -19.42
C ASP A 176 1.97 28.41 -20.67
N ASP A 177 2.67 27.93 -21.69
CA ASP A 177 2.10 27.22 -22.83
C ASP A 177 1.57 25.84 -22.39
N ARG A 178 0.24 25.76 -22.25
CA ARG A 178 -0.50 24.56 -21.85
C ARG A 178 -0.14 23.31 -22.66
N ASP A 179 0.08 23.41 -23.97
CA ASP A 179 0.39 22.22 -24.79
C ASP A 179 1.79 21.68 -24.47
N LYS A 180 2.77 22.57 -24.23
CA LYS A 180 4.11 22.18 -23.76
C LYS A 180 4.07 21.62 -22.34
N ALA A 181 3.34 22.27 -21.43
CA ALA A 181 3.17 21.81 -20.06
C ALA A 181 2.53 20.41 -19.97
N VAL A 182 1.48 20.16 -20.76
CA VAL A 182 0.80 18.85 -20.81
C VAL A 182 1.72 17.75 -21.32
N ILE A 183 2.63 18.03 -22.26
CA ILE A 183 3.64 17.05 -22.71
C ILE A 183 4.59 16.70 -21.57
N VAL A 184 5.17 17.71 -20.92
CA VAL A 184 6.12 17.55 -19.80
C VAL A 184 5.48 16.80 -18.62
N LEU A 185 4.26 17.17 -18.24
CA LEU A 185 3.51 16.52 -17.17
C LEU A 185 3.09 15.09 -17.55
N ALA A 186 2.73 14.82 -18.81
CA ALA A 186 2.41 13.48 -19.28
C ALA A 186 3.65 12.58 -19.26
N GLU A 187 4.83 13.11 -19.57
CA GLU A 187 6.09 12.41 -19.45
C GLU A 187 6.43 12.10 -17.99
N ALA A 188 6.29 13.07 -17.06
CA ALA A 188 6.52 12.83 -15.62
C ALA A 188 5.57 11.75 -15.05
N VAL A 189 4.28 11.81 -15.43
CA VAL A 189 3.29 10.78 -15.09
C VAL A 189 3.66 9.42 -15.70
N SER A 190 4.21 9.39 -16.91
CA SER A 190 4.64 8.15 -17.58
C SER A 190 5.92 7.58 -16.98
N GLN A 191 6.89 8.41 -16.59
CA GLN A 191 8.07 8.00 -15.81
C GLN A 191 7.65 7.40 -14.46
N ARG A 192 6.66 7.99 -13.78
CA ARG A 192 6.10 7.43 -12.54
C ARG A 192 5.41 6.09 -12.80
N LEU A 193 4.61 5.97 -13.86
CA LEU A 193 3.93 4.74 -14.25
C LEU A 193 4.92 3.62 -14.64
N ALA A 194 5.96 3.93 -15.42
CA ALA A 194 7.03 3.00 -15.79
C ALA A 194 7.73 2.43 -14.55
N LYS A 195 8.09 3.31 -13.60
CA LYS A 195 8.71 2.94 -12.31
C LYS A 195 7.79 2.08 -11.44
N LEU A 196 6.47 2.28 -11.48
CA LEU A 196 5.49 1.48 -10.73
C LEU A 196 5.22 0.11 -11.36
N MET A 197 5.11 0.06 -12.69
CA MET A 197 4.71 -1.15 -13.42
C MET A 197 5.90 -2.03 -13.86
N PHE A 198 7.14 -1.61 -13.57
CA PHE A 198 8.38 -2.27 -13.97
C PHE A 198 8.47 -2.50 -15.50
N ILE A 199 8.09 -1.48 -16.27
CA ILE A 199 8.17 -1.47 -17.74
C ILE A 199 9.08 -0.35 -18.24
N SER A 200 9.56 -0.49 -19.47
CA SER A 200 10.28 0.58 -20.17
C SER A 200 9.35 1.78 -20.38
N ILE A 201 9.88 3.00 -20.37
CA ILE A 201 9.05 4.19 -20.65
C ILE A 201 8.58 4.20 -22.12
N GLU A 202 9.37 3.59 -23.00
CA GLU A 202 9.08 3.38 -24.42
C GLU A 202 7.89 2.43 -24.65
N ASP A 203 7.52 1.60 -23.65
CA ASP A 203 6.31 0.77 -23.68
C ASP A 203 5.03 1.58 -23.29
N ILE A 204 5.14 2.87 -22.93
CA ILE A 204 4.03 3.72 -22.47
C ILE A 204 3.56 4.70 -23.54
N ASP A 205 2.37 4.43 -24.07
CA ASP A 205 1.62 5.34 -24.93
C ASP A 205 0.81 6.33 -24.07
N ILE A 206 1.25 7.60 -24.01
CA ILE A 206 0.62 8.65 -23.22
C ILE A 206 -0.87 8.89 -23.52
N SER A 207 -1.36 8.43 -24.67
CA SER A 207 -2.75 8.59 -25.08
C SER A 207 -3.65 7.45 -24.60
N ARG A 208 -3.08 6.30 -24.18
CA ARG A 208 -3.86 5.14 -23.73
C ARG A 208 -4.36 5.28 -22.30
N PRO A 209 -5.55 4.73 -21.99
CA PRO A 209 -6.06 4.76 -20.63
C PRO A 209 -5.17 3.97 -19.66
N PHE A 210 -5.12 4.40 -18.41
CA PHE A 210 -4.35 3.74 -17.34
C PHE A 210 -4.71 2.26 -17.14
N SER A 211 -5.97 1.88 -17.39
CA SER A 211 -6.43 0.49 -17.40
C SER A 211 -5.73 -0.40 -18.44
N HIS A 212 -5.15 0.17 -19.50
CA HIS A 212 -4.38 -0.57 -20.51
C HIS A 212 -2.98 -1.00 -20.03
N PHE A 213 -2.37 -0.22 -19.14
CA PHE A 213 -1.07 -0.55 -18.52
C PHE A 213 -1.21 -1.52 -17.35
N GLY A 214 -2.45 -1.67 -16.87
CA GLY A 214 -2.85 -2.79 -16.05
C GLY A 214 -2.54 -2.67 -14.58
N LEU A 215 -2.60 -1.44 -14.08
CA LEU A 215 -2.57 -1.09 -12.66
C LEU A 215 -3.51 -1.99 -11.84
N ASP A 216 -2.95 -2.57 -10.77
CA ASP A 216 -3.70 -3.21 -9.71
C ASP A 216 -4.08 -2.19 -8.61
N SER A 217 -4.77 -2.66 -7.56
CA SER A 217 -5.20 -1.79 -6.46
C SER A 217 -4.04 -1.19 -5.65
N MET A 218 -2.86 -1.81 -5.64
CA MET A 218 -1.70 -1.35 -4.86
C MET A 218 -0.97 -0.25 -5.64
N SER A 219 -0.58 -0.55 -6.87
CA SER A 219 0.05 0.38 -7.81
C SER A 219 -0.84 1.60 -8.10
N GLY A 220 -2.14 1.40 -8.31
CA GLY A 220 -3.09 2.51 -8.45
C GLY A 220 -3.18 3.41 -7.22
N SER A 221 -3.15 2.83 -6.01
CA SER A 221 -3.17 3.62 -4.77
C SER A 221 -1.88 4.41 -4.56
N GLU A 222 -0.72 3.85 -4.90
CA GLU A 222 0.56 4.58 -4.82
C GLU A 222 0.67 5.68 -5.88
N LEU A 223 0.11 5.50 -7.08
CA LEU A 223 0.01 6.56 -8.08
C LEU A 223 -0.93 7.69 -7.62
N ILE A 224 -2.11 7.36 -7.08
CA ILE A 224 -3.05 8.35 -6.52
C ILE A 224 -2.43 9.14 -5.37
N HIS A 225 -1.72 8.45 -4.47
CA HIS A 225 -1.03 9.11 -3.37
C HIS A 225 0.03 10.10 -3.88
N TRP A 226 0.85 9.68 -4.85
CA TRP A 226 1.84 10.56 -5.48
C TRP A 226 1.21 11.78 -6.18
N LEU A 227 0.09 11.60 -6.88
CA LEU A 227 -0.65 12.71 -7.53
C LEU A 227 -1.17 13.73 -6.50
N SER A 228 -1.74 13.22 -5.39
CA SER A 228 -2.27 14.05 -4.31
C SER A 228 -1.17 14.82 -3.58
N GLN A 229 -0.01 14.21 -3.32
CA GLN A 229 1.09 14.87 -2.61
C GLN A 229 1.76 15.97 -3.46
N ASN A 230 2.10 15.68 -4.72
CA ASN A 230 2.92 16.59 -5.53
C ASN A 230 2.08 17.65 -6.27
N PHE A 231 0.88 17.30 -6.73
CA PHE A 231 0.06 18.20 -7.56
C PHE A 231 -1.25 18.63 -6.89
N GLY A 232 -1.60 18.07 -5.73
CA GLY A 232 -2.90 18.34 -5.08
C GLY A 232 -4.10 17.70 -5.79
N VAL A 233 -3.87 16.83 -6.78
CA VAL A 233 -4.92 16.16 -7.54
C VAL A 233 -5.48 14.98 -6.73
N GLY A 234 -6.70 15.14 -6.22
CA GLY A 234 -7.45 14.08 -5.55
C GLY A 234 -8.30 13.28 -6.53
N MET A 235 -8.12 11.96 -6.59
CA MET A 235 -8.94 11.07 -7.41
C MET A 235 -9.12 9.69 -6.76
N SER A 236 -10.18 8.98 -7.12
CA SER A 236 -10.42 7.59 -6.73
C SER A 236 -9.80 6.60 -7.74
N PHE A 237 -9.58 5.36 -7.30
CA PHE A 237 -9.10 4.27 -8.16
C PHE A 237 -10.03 4.00 -9.36
N LEU A 238 -11.34 4.18 -9.20
CA LEU A 238 -12.29 4.04 -10.30
C LEU A 238 -12.18 5.18 -11.33
N GLN A 239 -11.86 6.41 -10.90
CA GLN A 239 -11.58 7.52 -11.81
C GLN A 239 -10.24 7.32 -12.55
N LEU A 240 -9.23 6.78 -11.87
CA LEU A 240 -7.94 6.45 -12.49
C LEU A 240 -8.09 5.39 -13.58
N LEU A 241 -8.94 4.39 -13.38
CA LEU A 241 -9.19 3.33 -14.37
C LEU A 241 -10.25 3.67 -15.43
N ALA A 242 -10.83 4.87 -15.38
CA ALA A 242 -11.83 5.30 -16.36
C ALA A 242 -11.25 5.30 -17.79
N PRO A 243 -12.02 4.93 -18.83
CA PRO A 243 -11.53 4.94 -20.22
C PRO A 243 -11.08 6.31 -20.73
N SER A 244 -11.46 7.41 -20.05
CA SER A 244 -11.03 8.78 -20.34
C SER A 244 -9.75 9.20 -19.62
N CYS A 245 -9.23 8.39 -18.69
CA CYS A 245 -8.05 8.72 -17.88
C CYS A 245 -6.80 8.06 -18.46
N SER A 246 -5.96 8.87 -19.10
CA SER A 246 -4.64 8.51 -19.68
C SER A 246 -3.56 9.41 -19.09
N PRO A 247 -2.26 9.10 -19.25
CA PRO A 247 -1.18 10.00 -18.85
C PRO A 247 -1.36 11.43 -19.41
N LYS A 248 -1.80 11.56 -20.66
CA LYS A 248 -2.08 12.86 -21.31
C LYS A 248 -3.29 13.60 -20.73
N SER A 249 -4.42 12.92 -20.47
CA SER A 249 -5.59 13.60 -19.90
C SER A 249 -5.40 13.96 -18.42
N LEU A 250 -4.66 13.13 -17.68
CA LEU A 250 -4.27 13.42 -16.31
C LEU A 250 -3.26 14.56 -16.23
N ALA A 251 -2.33 14.68 -17.17
CA ALA A 251 -1.43 15.83 -17.29
C ALA A 251 -2.20 17.15 -17.49
N GLY A 252 -3.27 17.15 -18.30
CA GLY A 252 -4.19 18.29 -18.39
C GLY A 252 -4.85 18.62 -17.05
N THR A 253 -5.34 17.59 -16.34
CA THR A 253 -5.94 17.75 -15.00
C THR A 253 -4.95 18.30 -13.97
N ILE A 254 -3.67 17.91 -14.05
CA ILE A 254 -2.59 18.43 -13.21
C ILE A 254 -2.32 19.90 -13.54
N PHE A 255 -2.20 20.26 -14.82
CA PHE A 255 -1.99 21.64 -15.25
C PHE A 255 -3.10 22.57 -14.75
N ASP A 256 -4.36 22.21 -15.02
CA ASP A 256 -5.54 22.99 -14.62
C ASP A 256 -5.59 23.14 -13.07
N ALA A 257 -5.16 22.13 -12.30
CA ALA A 257 -5.08 22.18 -10.84
C ALA A 257 -3.93 23.08 -10.32
N LEU A 258 -2.80 23.16 -11.04
CA LEU A 258 -1.68 24.02 -10.70
C LEU A 258 -2.01 25.50 -10.97
N GLU A 259 -2.65 25.83 -12.10
CA GLU A 259 -3.14 27.20 -12.38
C GLU A 259 -4.13 27.68 -11.30
N MET A 260 -5.11 26.84 -10.93
CA MET A 260 -6.04 27.17 -9.84
C MET A 260 -5.32 27.45 -8.50
N LYS A 261 -4.21 26.76 -8.23
CA LYS A 261 -3.42 26.92 -7.01
C LYS A 261 -2.59 28.20 -7.04
N ALA A 262 -2.02 28.56 -8.20
CA ALA A 262 -1.31 29.81 -8.40
C ALA A 262 -2.25 31.03 -8.23
N ALA A 263 -3.41 31.03 -8.93
CA ALA A 263 -4.41 32.10 -8.82
C ALA A 263 -4.92 32.28 -7.37
N ALA A 264 -5.13 31.19 -6.62
CA ALA A 264 -5.54 31.26 -5.21
C ALA A 264 -4.44 31.84 -4.29
N ALA A 265 -3.17 31.63 -4.62
CA ALA A 265 -2.03 32.21 -3.90
C ALA A 265 -1.92 33.72 -4.17
N GLU A 266 -2.07 34.16 -5.43
CA GLU A 266 -2.09 35.59 -5.80
C GLU A 266 -3.24 36.34 -5.12
N ILE A 267 -4.46 35.78 -5.14
CA ILE A 267 -5.62 36.36 -4.44
C ILE A 267 -5.35 36.48 -2.93
N SER A 268 -4.73 35.47 -2.32
CA SER A 268 -4.36 35.54 -0.89
C SER A 268 -3.30 36.62 -0.61
N ALA A 269 -2.32 36.79 -1.49
CA ALA A 269 -1.30 37.84 -1.37
C ALA A 269 -1.90 39.24 -1.51
N LEU A 270 -2.81 39.45 -2.47
CA LEU A 270 -3.55 40.71 -2.66
C LEU A 270 -4.39 41.08 -1.42
N VAL A 271 -5.06 40.11 -0.80
CA VAL A 271 -5.85 40.34 0.42
C VAL A 271 -4.97 40.72 1.62
N ILE A 272 -3.74 40.19 1.71
CA ILE A 272 -2.79 40.54 2.79
C ILE A 272 -2.24 41.97 2.60
N VAL A 273 -1.98 42.41 1.38
CA VAL A 273 -1.43 43.75 1.09
C VAL A 273 -2.48 44.88 1.26
N GLY A 274 -3.77 44.59 1.07
CA GLY A 274 -4.85 45.57 1.29
C GLY A 274 -5.16 45.89 2.76
N GLY A 275 -4.54 45.20 3.72
CA GLY A 275 -4.93 45.16 5.14
C GLY A 275 -4.29 46.19 6.07
N THR A 276 -3.94 47.41 5.62
CA THR A 276 -3.37 48.44 6.50
C THR A 276 -4.07 49.81 6.38
N SER A 277 -5.26 49.92 6.96
CA SER A 277 -5.82 51.18 7.44
C SER A 277 -6.58 50.96 8.75
N HIS A 278 -6.04 51.49 9.83
CA HIS A 278 -6.61 51.40 11.18
C HIS A 278 -7.43 52.68 11.43
N GLU A 279 -8.75 52.59 11.40
CA GLU A 279 -9.63 53.57 12.04
C GLU A 279 -10.79 52.85 12.71
N SER A 280 -10.90 53.02 14.03
CA SER A 280 -11.99 52.47 14.83
C SER A 280 -13.01 53.58 15.13
N PRO A 281 -14.31 53.27 15.05
CA PRO A 281 -15.26 53.91 15.95
C PRO A 281 -15.87 52.91 16.94
N ASN A 282 -15.99 53.35 18.19
CA ASN A 282 -16.97 52.84 19.14
C ASN A 282 -18.36 52.74 18.50
N GLU A 283 -19.13 51.69 18.83
CA GLU A 283 -20.54 51.91 19.11
C GLU A 283 -21.12 50.93 20.14
N SER A 284 -22.25 51.32 20.72
CA SER A 284 -22.67 50.98 22.07
C SER A 284 -23.42 49.65 22.22
N LEU A 285 -23.23 49.04 23.39
CA LEU A 285 -24.13 48.04 23.94
C LEU A 285 -25.55 48.62 24.06
N VAL A 286 -26.53 47.99 23.40
CA VAL A 286 -27.95 48.13 23.77
C VAL A 286 -28.53 46.74 24.00
N SER A 287 -28.87 46.48 25.26
CA SER A 287 -29.61 45.30 25.69
C SER A 287 -31.06 45.35 25.22
N ASN A 288 -31.61 44.21 24.80
CA ASN A 288 -33.00 43.87 25.07
C ASN A 288 -33.18 42.35 25.08
N GLY A 289 -33.42 41.80 26.26
CA GLY A 289 -33.80 40.40 26.42
C GLY A 289 -35.32 40.24 26.44
N VAL A 290 -35.81 39.10 25.98
CA VAL A 290 -37.15 38.59 26.33
C VAL A 290 -36.99 37.16 26.82
N ASN A 291 -37.43 36.92 28.06
CA ASN A 291 -37.37 35.60 28.69
C ASN A 291 -38.44 34.66 28.11
N GLY A 292 -38.07 33.39 27.95
CA GLY A 292 -38.99 32.27 27.67
C GLY A 292 -38.50 31.02 28.37
N SER A 293 -38.85 30.84 29.64
CA SER A 293 -38.26 29.83 30.52
C SER A 293 -39.08 28.54 30.64
N THR A 294 -38.49 27.41 30.26
CA THR A 294 -38.63 26.07 30.85
C THR A 294 -37.39 25.26 30.45
N GLY A 295 -36.82 24.34 31.23
CA GLY A 295 -37.08 23.90 32.59
C GLY A 295 -36.01 22.85 32.96
N MET A 296 -35.29 23.10 34.06
CA MET A 296 -34.09 22.41 34.54
C MET A 296 -34.02 20.87 34.39
N ASN A 297 -32.83 20.36 34.10
CA ASN A 297 -31.99 19.76 35.14
C ASN A 297 -30.53 19.67 34.71
N GLY A 298 -29.61 20.06 35.59
CA GLY A 298 -28.17 20.06 35.31
C GLY A 298 -27.36 19.28 36.33
N SER A 299 -26.09 19.06 36.01
CA SER A 299 -25.03 19.01 37.01
C SER A 299 -23.82 19.77 36.45
N SER A 300 -23.17 20.53 37.32
CA SER A 300 -22.19 21.57 36.97
C SER A 300 -20.75 21.09 37.11
N GLY A 301 -19.86 21.70 36.32
CA GLY A 301 -18.46 21.92 36.71
C GLY A 301 -17.42 21.09 35.94
N ILE A 302 -16.78 21.71 34.94
CA ILE A 302 -15.48 22.40 35.10
C ILE A 302 -14.99 22.73 33.69
N ASP A 303 -14.86 24.03 33.39
CA ASP A 303 -14.08 24.47 32.24
C ASP A 303 -12.61 24.09 32.46
N SER A 304 -12.12 23.17 31.65
CA SER A 304 -10.70 22.96 31.43
C SER A 304 -10.47 22.86 29.93
N GLY A 305 -9.50 23.63 29.43
CA GLY A 305 -9.19 23.72 28.00
C GLY A 305 -8.64 22.40 27.46
N SER A 306 -9.55 21.46 27.17
CA SER A 306 -9.20 20.13 26.73
C SER A 306 -8.91 20.13 25.23
N ALA A 307 -7.64 19.95 24.88
CA ALA A 307 -7.25 19.52 23.56
C ALA A 307 -7.76 18.08 23.37
N GLY A 308 -9.03 17.94 22.94
CA GLY A 308 -9.79 16.69 22.90
C GLY A 308 -9.02 15.50 22.34
N SER A 309 -9.45 14.30 22.73
CA SER A 309 -8.77 13.04 22.47
C SER A 309 -8.32 12.91 21.01
N GLN A 310 -7.24 12.15 20.76
CA GLN A 310 -6.74 11.96 19.39
C GLN A 310 -7.84 11.42 18.47
N MET A 311 -8.77 10.61 19.00
CA MET A 311 -9.94 10.10 18.29
C MET A 311 -10.96 11.19 17.93
N GLU A 312 -11.21 12.17 18.80
CA GLU A 312 -12.07 13.32 18.50
C GLU A 312 -11.43 14.31 17.52
N LYS A 313 -10.10 14.46 17.57
CA LYS A 313 -9.33 15.21 16.55
C LYS A 313 -9.48 14.53 15.18
N PHE A 314 -9.21 13.22 15.10
CA PHE A 314 -9.42 12.42 13.88
C PHE A 314 -10.86 12.52 13.36
N SER A 315 -11.85 12.33 14.23
CA SER A 315 -13.27 12.39 13.86
C SER A 315 -13.72 13.77 13.39
N ARG A 316 -13.09 14.86 13.86
CA ARG A 316 -13.31 16.21 13.31
C ARG A 316 -12.70 16.36 11.93
N SER A 317 -11.48 15.86 11.70
CA SER A 317 -10.84 15.86 10.37
C SER A 317 -11.67 15.11 9.33
N VAL A 318 -12.17 13.90 9.65
CA VAL A 318 -13.03 13.13 8.74
C VAL A 318 -14.33 13.89 8.43
N ARG A 319 -15.00 14.46 9.45
CA ARG A 319 -16.22 15.25 9.23
C ARG A 319 -15.97 16.48 8.35
N ARG A 320 -14.82 17.14 8.49
CA ARG A 320 -14.43 18.27 7.64
C ARG A 320 -14.18 17.81 6.19
N ALA A 321 -13.42 16.73 5.99
CA ALA A 321 -13.12 16.19 4.66
C ALA A 321 -14.37 15.79 3.83
N ILE A 322 -15.50 15.54 4.50
CA ILE A 322 -16.80 15.22 3.87
C ILE A 322 -17.70 16.46 3.71
N ALA A 323 -17.57 17.45 4.60
CA ALA A 323 -18.49 18.60 4.66
C ALA A 323 -17.92 19.91 4.05
N ASP A 324 -16.66 19.91 3.64
CA ASP A 324 -16.03 21.08 3.00
C ASP A 324 -16.65 21.37 1.62
N SER A 325 -16.48 22.61 1.14
CA SER A 325 -16.97 23.07 -0.18
C SER A 325 -16.37 22.30 -1.36
N LYS A 326 -15.21 21.67 -1.15
CA LYS A 326 -14.58 20.68 -2.04
C LYS A 326 -14.35 19.38 -1.24
N PRO A 327 -15.34 18.48 -1.14
CA PRO A 327 -15.21 17.27 -0.33
C PRO A 327 -14.18 16.31 -0.93
N VAL A 328 -13.31 15.78 -0.08
CA VAL A 328 -12.25 14.81 -0.47
C VAL A 328 -12.80 13.39 -0.56
N MET A 329 -13.91 13.11 0.14
CA MET A 329 -14.63 11.85 0.07
C MET A 329 -16.13 12.08 0.31
N HIS A 330 -16.98 11.31 -0.39
CA HIS A 330 -18.44 11.40 -0.26
C HIS A 330 -18.97 10.64 0.98
N SER A 331 -18.24 9.63 1.47
CA SER A 331 -18.59 8.85 2.66
C SER A 331 -17.38 8.34 3.44
N TYR A 332 -17.61 8.06 4.72
CA TYR A 332 -16.73 7.30 5.60
C TYR A 332 -17.57 6.50 6.61
N VAL A 333 -17.30 5.20 6.70
CA VAL A 333 -17.90 4.27 7.69
C VAL A 333 -16.77 3.49 8.35
N CYS A 334 -16.72 3.51 9.67
CA CYS A 334 -15.73 2.79 10.46
C CYS A 334 -16.32 2.31 11.79
N SER A 335 -16.01 1.06 12.14
CA SER A 335 -16.26 0.47 13.45
C SER A 335 -14.97 -0.21 13.91
N VAL A 336 -14.55 0.06 15.15
CA VAL A 336 -13.40 -0.58 15.79
C VAL A 336 -13.91 -1.31 17.03
N VAL A 337 -13.78 -2.63 17.01
CA VAL A 337 -14.26 -3.52 18.07
C VAL A 337 -13.08 -4.27 18.66
N ASN A 338 -13.01 -4.41 19.98
CA ASN A 338 -11.97 -5.21 20.62
C ASN A 338 -12.37 -6.70 20.74
N LYS A 339 -11.45 -7.52 21.25
CA LYS A 339 -11.66 -8.98 21.40
C LYS A 339 -12.87 -9.36 22.29
N LYS A 340 -13.35 -8.47 23.16
CA LYS A 340 -14.53 -8.71 24.01
C LYS A 340 -15.85 -8.31 23.34
N GLY A 341 -15.82 -7.72 22.15
CA GLY A 341 -16.99 -7.12 21.51
C GLY A 341 -17.27 -5.68 21.92
N GLU A 342 -16.40 -5.04 22.73
CA GLU A 342 -16.57 -3.65 23.14
C GLU A 342 -16.28 -2.72 21.94
N GLN A 343 -17.24 -1.85 21.61
CA GLN A 343 -17.11 -0.84 20.56
C GLN A 343 -16.19 0.28 21.05
N LEU A 344 -14.96 0.35 20.52
CA LEU A 344 -13.97 1.37 20.87
C LEU A 344 -14.16 2.66 20.07
N TYR A 345 -14.65 2.54 18.83
CA TYR A 345 -14.89 3.67 17.95
C TYR A 345 -15.94 3.33 16.89
N THR A 346 -16.86 4.26 16.65
CA THR A 346 -17.79 4.20 15.52
C THR A 346 -17.93 5.59 14.89
N LEU A 347 -17.88 5.65 13.56
CA LEU A 347 -18.22 6.83 12.79
C LEU A 347 -18.86 6.41 11.46
N SER A 348 -20.08 6.87 11.22
CA SER A 348 -20.68 6.93 9.90
C SER A 348 -20.93 8.39 9.52
N LYS A 349 -20.49 8.81 8.32
CA LYS A 349 -20.68 10.17 7.82
C LYS A 349 -20.66 10.22 6.30
N GLY A 350 -21.49 11.08 5.72
CA GLY A 350 -21.59 11.27 4.26
C GLY A 350 -22.81 10.58 3.66
N THR A 351 -22.76 10.31 2.37
CA THR A 351 -23.87 9.80 1.55
C THR A 351 -23.47 8.59 0.71
N LEU A 352 -24.42 7.84 0.15
CA LEU A 352 -24.12 6.61 -0.60
C LEU A 352 -23.33 6.83 -1.91
N SER A 353 -23.38 8.03 -2.48
CA SER A 353 -22.58 8.47 -3.62
C SER A 353 -22.54 10.00 -3.63
N GLN A 354 -21.66 10.57 -4.47
CA GLN A 354 -21.49 12.02 -4.59
C GLN A 354 -22.79 12.75 -4.98
N ASP A 355 -23.62 12.14 -5.83
CA ASP A 355 -24.91 12.71 -6.28
C ASP A 355 -26.10 12.27 -5.42
N SER A 356 -25.88 11.44 -4.40
CA SER A 356 -26.94 10.94 -3.53
C SER A 356 -27.12 11.83 -2.31
N SER A 357 -28.38 12.18 -2.01
CA SER A 357 -28.78 12.76 -0.72
C SER A 357 -28.99 11.71 0.39
N THR A 358 -28.94 10.42 0.05
CA THR A 358 -29.14 9.33 1.02
C THR A 358 -27.91 9.19 1.89
N LYS A 359 -28.06 9.42 3.20
CA LYS A 359 -26.98 9.26 4.18
C LYS A 359 -26.49 7.82 4.24
N VAL A 360 -25.21 7.67 4.56
CA VAL A 360 -24.55 6.38 4.76
C VAL A 360 -24.68 5.92 6.22
N ASP A 361 -24.75 4.61 6.46
CA ASP A 361 -24.81 3.95 7.77
C ASP A 361 -23.96 2.67 7.77
N PHE A 362 -24.07 1.85 8.82
CA PHE A 362 -23.31 0.61 8.95
C PHE A 362 -23.85 -0.56 8.11
N ASP A 363 -25.06 -0.43 7.56
CA ASP A 363 -25.67 -1.40 6.64
C ASP A 363 -25.42 -1.02 5.16
N ALA A 364 -24.68 0.07 4.93
CA ALA A 364 -24.34 0.56 3.61
C ALA A 364 -23.52 -0.45 2.80
N VAL A 365 -23.86 -0.52 1.52
CA VAL A 365 -23.28 -1.45 0.56
C VAL A 365 -22.00 -0.88 -0.05
N TYR A 366 -20.93 -1.67 -0.02
CA TYR A 366 -19.67 -1.35 -0.69
C TYR A 366 -19.26 -2.46 -1.66
N GLY A 367 -18.65 -2.07 -2.78
CA GLY A 367 -17.91 -2.99 -3.64
C GLY A 367 -16.62 -3.39 -2.93
N MET A 368 -16.53 -4.66 -2.50
CA MET A 368 -15.43 -5.11 -1.62
C MET A 368 -14.09 -5.28 -2.34
N ALA A 369 -14.10 -5.42 -3.66
CA ALA A 369 -12.93 -5.69 -4.49
C ALA A 369 -12.03 -6.77 -3.83
N SER A 370 -10.75 -6.46 -3.65
CA SER A 370 -9.73 -7.34 -3.07
C SER A 370 -9.99 -7.80 -1.63
N LEU A 371 -10.86 -7.13 -0.86
CA LEU A 371 -11.25 -7.61 0.49
C LEU A 371 -12.01 -8.94 0.43
N THR A 372 -12.61 -9.29 -0.73
CA THR A 372 -13.24 -10.60 -0.96
C THR A 372 -12.25 -11.76 -0.76
N LYS A 373 -10.94 -11.54 -0.99
CA LYS A 373 -9.89 -12.55 -0.77
C LYS A 373 -9.91 -13.12 0.64
N LEU A 374 -10.16 -12.30 1.67
CA LEU A 374 -10.25 -12.76 3.06
C LEU A 374 -11.42 -13.75 3.25
N MET A 375 -12.58 -13.47 2.65
CA MET A 375 -13.76 -14.34 2.75
C MET A 375 -13.51 -15.67 2.03
N THR A 376 -12.83 -15.65 0.87
CA THR A 376 -12.41 -16.89 0.18
C THR A 376 -11.39 -17.67 0.99
N THR A 377 -10.43 -16.99 1.64
CA THR A 377 -9.47 -17.65 2.54
C THR A 377 -10.18 -18.36 3.68
N VAL A 378 -11.15 -17.73 4.34
CA VAL A 378 -11.96 -18.38 5.39
C VAL A 378 -12.73 -19.57 4.80
N ALA A 379 -13.38 -19.41 3.64
CA ALA A 379 -14.16 -20.47 3.01
C ALA A 379 -13.32 -21.69 2.62
N ILE A 380 -12.13 -21.51 2.05
CA ILE A 380 -11.25 -22.64 1.70
C ILE A 380 -10.60 -23.27 2.95
N MET A 381 -10.36 -22.51 4.03
CA MET A 381 -9.93 -23.11 5.30
C MET A 381 -11.02 -23.99 5.93
N ILE A 382 -12.31 -23.69 5.74
CA ILE A 382 -13.40 -24.60 6.12
C ILE A 382 -13.32 -25.92 5.33
N CYS A 383 -12.91 -25.90 4.05
CA CYS A 383 -12.66 -27.12 3.28
C CYS A 383 -11.45 -27.90 3.81
N VAL A 384 -10.40 -27.21 4.27
CA VAL A 384 -9.22 -27.83 4.92
C VAL A 384 -9.60 -28.48 6.25
N ASP A 385 -10.34 -27.78 7.11
CA ASP A 385 -10.82 -28.30 8.41
C ASP A 385 -11.77 -29.51 8.24
N ARG A 386 -12.47 -29.59 7.10
CA ARG A 386 -13.29 -30.75 6.70
C ARG A 386 -12.50 -31.91 6.10
N GLY A 387 -11.19 -31.78 5.94
CA GLY A 387 -10.33 -32.79 5.29
C GLY A 387 -10.61 -32.99 3.80
N GLN A 388 -11.23 -32.02 3.12
CA GLN A 388 -11.49 -32.10 1.66
C GLN A 388 -10.20 -31.89 0.84
N ILE A 389 -9.25 -31.13 1.39
CA ILE A 389 -7.93 -30.83 0.81
C ILE A 389 -6.97 -30.37 1.91
N SER A 390 -5.69 -30.74 1.84
CA SER A 390 -4.62 -30.16 2.65
C SER A 390 -3.99 -28.95 1.97
N LEU A 391 -3.38 -28.06 2.76
CA LEU A 391 -2.63 -26.91 2.25
C LEU A 391 -1.51 -27.30 1.27
N ASP A 392 -0.90 -28.47 1.44
CA ASP A 392 0.26 -28.90 0.64
C ASP A 392 -0.09 -29.96 -0.43
N ASP A 393 -1.37 -30.29 -0.62
CA ASP A 393 -1.82 -31.20 -1.68
C ASP A 393 -1.70 -30.56 -3.07
N ASP A 394 -1.50 -31.39 -4.09
CA ASP A 394 -1.60 -30.99 -5.50
C ASP A 394 -3.05 -30.59 -5.83
N ILE A 395 -3.23 -29.40 -6.41
CA ILE A 395 -4.53 -28.89 -6.80
C ILE A 395 -5.02 -29.48 -8.15
N ALA A 396 -4.14 -30.12 -8.93
CA ALA A 396 -4.45 -30.62 -10.27
C ALA A 396 -5.69 -31.54 -10.37
N PRO A 397 -6.00 -32.44 -9.39
CA PRO A 397 -7.22 -33.25 -9.43
C PRO A 397 -8.53 -32.44 -9.35
N ILE A 398 -8.47 -31.22 -8.80
CA ILE A 398 -9.63 -30.32 -8.64
C ILE A 398 -9.65 -29.26 -9.75
N LEU A 399 -8.48 -28.68 -10.06
CA LEU A 399 -8.28 -27.61 -11.04
C LEU A 399 -7.31 -28.04 -12.17
N PRO A 400 -7.65 -29.04 -13.01
CA PRO A 400 -6.82 -29.41 -14.15
C PRO A 400 -6.61 -28.22 -15.12
N ASP A 401 -7.64 -27.39 -15.29
CA ASP A 401 -7.65 -26.19 -16.13
C ASP A 401 -6.59 -25.14 -15.72
N LEU A 402 -6.23 -25.08 -14.43
CA LEU A 402 -5.16 -24.22 -13.89
C LEU A 402 -3.78 -24.85 -14.10
N CYS A 403 -3.72 -26.17 -14.12
CA CYS A 403 -2.49 -26.94 -14.17
C CYS A 403 -2.02 -27.20 -15.61
N ALA A 404 -2.86 -26.93 -16.62
CA ALA A 404 -2.57 -27.10 -18.04
C ALA A 404 -1.77 -25.95 -18.73
N PRO A 405 -1.97 -24.65 -18.40
CA PRO A 405 -1.25 -23.55 -19.05
C PRO A 405 0.28 -23.59 -18.84
N PRO A 406 1.06 -23.09 -19.81
CA PRO A 406 2.51 -23.01 -19.71
C PRO A 406 2.97 -21.86 -18.81
N VAL A 407 4.29 -21.78 -18.60
CA VAL A 407 4.95 -20.72 -17.83
C VAL A 407 5.67 -19.77 -18.80
N LEU A 408 5.47 -18.46 -18.65
CA LEU A 408 6.30 -17.42 -19.27
C LEU A 408 7.71 -17.44 -18.63
N TYR A 409 8.76 -17.42 -19.44
CA TYR A 409 10.14 -17.41 -18.92
C TYR A 409 11.03 -16.29 -19.49
N GLY A 410 10.51 -15.46 -20.39
CA GLY A 410 11.25 -14.31 -20.92
C GLY A 410 10.63 -13.73 -22.18
N VAL A 411 11.40 -12.86 -22.84
CA VAL A 411 11.08 -12.26 -24.14
C VAL A 411 12.27 -12.52 -25.06
N GLY A 412 12.03 -13.06 -26.25
CA GLY A 412 13.07 -13.32 -27.24
C GLY A 412 13.56 -12.04 -27.93
N SER A 413 14.65 -12.14 -28.71
CA SER A 413 15.21 -11.03 -29.50
C SER A 413 14.20 -10.38 -30.46
N GLU A 414 13.22 -11.14 -30.96
CA GLU A 414 12.11 -10.65 -31.78
C GLU A 414 10.96 -9.98 -30.98
N GLY A 415 11.14 -9.75 -29.67
CA GLY A 415 10.11 -9.17 -28.80
C GLY A 415 8.96 -10.11 -28.43
N ARG A 416 8.96 -11.36 -28.91
CA ARG A 416 7.94 -12.40 -28.60
C ARG A 416 8.11 -12.94 -27.18
N CYS A 417 7.00 -13.10 -26.46
CA CYS A 417 6.96 -13.78 -25.16
C CYS A 417 7.30 -15.26 -25.32
N LEU A 418 8.24 -15.76 -24.51
CA LEU A 418 8.69 -17.14 -24.52
C LEU A 418 7.96 -17.96 -23.46
N ILE A 419 7.42 -19.12 -23.85
CA ILE A 419 6.69 -20.07 -23.00
C ILE A 419 7.41 -21.41 -22.88
N LYS A 420 7.35 -22.03 -21.69
CA LYS A 420 7.82 -23.39 -21.42
C LYS A 420 6.75 -24.21 -20.69
N PRO A 421 6.74 -25.55 -20.80
CA PRO A 421 5.88 -26.39 -19.97
C PRO A 421 6.14 -26.14 -18.48
N ARG A 422 5.07 -26.13 -17.67
CA ARG A 422 5.16 -26.10 -16.20
C ARG A 422 5.78 -27.40 -15.69
N THR A 423 6.72 -27.30 -14.76
CA THR A 423 7.39 -28.47 -14.14
C THR A 423 7.13 -28.60 -12.63
N LYS A 424 6.65 -27.55 -11.96
CA LYS A 424 6.35 -27.57 -10.51
C LYS A 424 4.86 -27.71 -10.22
N THR A 425 4.52 -28.53 -9.23
CA THR A 425 3.17 -28.72 -8.71
C THR A 425 2.61 -27.42 -8.12
N ILE A 426 1.32 -27.15 -8.40
CA ILE A 426 0.59 -26.06 -7.73
C ILE A 426 -0.11 -26.67 -6.52
N THR A 427 0.21 -26.20 -5.32
CA THR A 427 -0.53 -26.58 -4.10
C THR A 427 -1.51 -25.50 -3.69
N LEU A 428 -2.48 -25.87 -2.85
CA LEU A 428 -3.42 -24.90 -2.26
C LEU A 428 -2.68 -23.76 -1.53
N ARG A 429 -1.59 -24.06 -0.79
CA ARG A 429 -0.75 -23.07 -0.12
C ARG A 429 -0.17 -22.06 -1.10
N LEU A 430 0.34 -22.51 -2.24
CA LEU A 430 0.92 -21.63 -3.27
C LEU A 430 -0.14 -20.74 -3.93
N LEU A 431 -1.36 -21.23 -4.11
CA LEU A 431 -2.48 -20.39 -4.58
C LEU A 431 -2.84 -19.30 -3.59
N MET A 432 -3.02 -19.69 -2.32
CA MET A 432 -3.43 -18.76 -1.25
C MET A 432 -2.33 -17.78 -0.82
N SER A 433 -1.06 -18.09 -1.08
CA SER A 433 0.08 -17.21 -0.78
C SER A 433 0.52 -16.33 -1.96
N HIS A 434 -0.19 -16.35 -3.10
CA HIS A 434 0.19 -15.65 -4.34
C HIS A 434 1.53 -16.13 -4.95
N GLN A 435 1.88 -17.40 -4.75
CA GLN A 435 3.10 -18.05 -5.23
C GLN A 435 2.86 -19.15 -6.28
N SER A 436 1.64 -19.28 -6.80
CA SER A 436 1.28 -20.24 -7.86
C SER A 436 1.76 -19.85 -9.27
N GLY A 437 2.25 -18.62 -9.46
CA GLY A 437 2.54 -18.05 -10.78
C GLY A 437 1.33 -17.40 -11.48
N CYS A 438 0.13 -17.47 -10.89
CA CYS A 438 -1.05 -16.80 -11.43
C CYS A 438 -0.92 -15.27 -11.29
N GLY A 439 -0.95 -14.53 -12.40
CA GLY A 439 -1.09 -13.07 -12.42
C GLY A 439 -2.50 -12.63 -12.83
N TYR A 440 -2.77 -11.33 -12.75
CA TYR A 440 -3.90 -10.74 -13.48
C TYR A 440 -3.50 -10.44 -14.92
N HIS A 441 -4.46 -10.53 -15.86
CA HIS A 441 -4.29 -10.23 -17.29
C HIS A 441 -3.54 -8.92 -17.59
N SER A 442 -3.67 -7.97 -16.67
CA SER A 442 -3.21 -6.60 -16.70
C SER A 442 -1.70 -6.51 -16.44
N ASN A 443 -1.10 -7.51 -15.79
CA ASN A 443 0.33 -7.62 -15.55
C ASN A 443 1.11 -7.54 -16.89
N PRO A 444 2.15 -6.70 -17.04
CA PRO A 444 2.68 -6.35 -18.36
C PRO A 444 3.19 -7.52 -19.23
N PRO A 445 3.91 -8.54 -18.71
CA PRO A 445 4.18 -9.77 -19.44
C PRO A 445 2.94 -10.52 -19.95
N LEU A 446 1.87 -10.61 -19.14
CA LEU A 446 0.60 -11.24 -19.54
C LEU A 446 -0.14 -10.40 -20.58
N ALA A 447 -0.15 -9.07 -20.44
CA ALA A 447 -0.73 -8.16 -21.41
C ALA A 447 0.03 -8.20 -22.76
N ARG A 448 1.37 -8.32 -22.73
CA ARG A 448 2.21 -8.50 -23.92
C ARG A 448 1.92 -9.83 -24.61
N TRP A 449 1.86 -10.93 -23.85
CA TRP A 449 1.49 -12.25 -24.36
C TRP A 449 0.07 -12.27 -24.96
N ALA A 450 -0.89 -11.65 -24.28
CA ALA A 450 -2.28 -11.52 -24.72
C ALA A 450 -2.39 -10.84 -26.09
N ARG A 451 -1.72 -9.69 -26.27
CA ARG A 451 -1.65 -8.98 -27.56
C ARG A 451 -1.06 -9.85 -28.67
N GLN A 452 0.01 -10.59 -28.38
CA GLN A 452 0.69 -11.47 -29.34
C GLN A 452 -0.13 -12.71 -29.72
N ASN A 453 -1.13 -13.09 -28.91
CA ASN A 453 -1.97 -14.28 -29.10
C ASN A 453 -3.45 -13.92 -29.37
N GLY A 454 -3.73 -12.70 -29.86
CA GLY A 454 -5.07 -12.28 -30.29
C GLY A 454 -6.11 -12.17 -29.16
N LYS A 455 -5.68 -12.07 -27.90
CA LYS A 455 -6.57 -11.92 -26.73
C LYS A 455 -6.96 -10.45 -26.58
N THR A 456 -8.05 -10.05 -27.22
CA THR A 456 -8.51 -8.65 -27.31
C THR A 456 -9.56 -8.23 -26.29
N ASN A 457 -10.15 -9.19 -25.55
CA ASN A 457 -11.22 -8.91 -24.60
C ASN A 457 -10.70 -8.15 -23.37
N SER A 458 -11.40 -7.08 -23.00
CA SER A 458 -11.16 -6.35 -21.75
C SER A 458 -11.51 -7.23 -20.55
N VAL A 459 -10.51 -7.72 -19.81
CA VAL A 459 -10.73 -8.64 -18.68
C VAL A 459 -11.09 -7.88 -17.39
N PHE A 460 -11.75 -6.72 -17.54
CA PHE A 460 -12.56 -6.13 -16.48
C PHE A 460 -13.88 -6.90 -16.30
N ASP A 461 -14.32 -7.61 -17.33
CA ASP A 461 -15.38 -8.59 -17.24
C ASP A 461 -14.79 -9.95 -16.84
N ASN A 462 -14.81 -10.25 -15.54
CA ASN A 462 -15.48 -11.41 -14.89
C ASN A 462 -15.48 -12.81 -15.56
N ASP A 463 -14.75 -13.04 -16.63
CA ASP A 463 -14.80 -14.26 -17.45
C ASP A 463 -13.73 -15.27 -17.01
N PHE A 464 -14.18 -16.22 -16.21
CA PHE A 464 -13.38 -17.33 -15.72
C PHE A 464 -12.80 -18.19 -16.87
N GLU A 465 -13.48 -18.29 -18.02
CA GLU A 465 -12.98 -19.04 -19.18
C GLU A 465 -11.81 -18.34 -19.86
N ILE A 466 -11.84 -17.01 -19.94
CA ILE A 466 -10.71 -16.23 -20.43
C ILE A 466 -9.50 -16.41 -19.50
N MET A 467 -9.72 -16.37 -18.17
CA MET A 467 -8.68 -16.53 -17.17
C MET A 467 -7.94 -17.88 -17.28
N LYS A 468 -8.64 -18.98 -17.58
CA LYS A 468 -8.05 -20.31 -17.84
C LYS A 468 -6.99 -20.30 -18.96
N THR A 469 -7.06 -19.35 -19.88
CA THR A 469 -6.19 -19.34 -21.08
C THR A 469 -4.87 -18.59 -20.90
N TYR A 470 -4.65 -17.91 -19.76
CA TYR A 470 -3.41 -17.17 -19.52
C TYR A 470 -2.30 -18.09 -18.98
N PRO A 471 -1.04 -17.92 -19.43
CA PRO A 471 0.10 -18.63 -18.86
C PRO A 471 0.41 -18.14 -17.44
N LEU A 472 1.15 -18.96 -16.69
CA LEU A 472 1.76 -18.54 -15.42
C LEU A 472 2.96 -17.61 -15.68
N LEU A 473 3.25 -16.72 -14.74
CA LEU A 473 4.38 -15.78 -14.80
C LEU A 473 5.72 -16.38 -14.36
N PHE A 474 5.68 -17.45 -13.57
CA PHE A 474 6.83 -18.19 -13.09
C PHE A 474 6.39 -19.60 -12.65
N GLU A 475 7.34 -20.49 -12.43
CA GLU A 475 7.05 -21.84 -11.90
C GLU A 475 6.53 -21.75 -10.46
N PRO A 476 5.49 -22.53 -10.11
CA PRO A 476 4.94 -22.56 -8.75
C PRO A 476 6.01 -22.68 -7.65
N GLY A 477 5.97 -21.76 -6.68
CA GLY A 477 6.92 -21.66 -5.57
C GLY A 477 8.23 -20.93 -5.88
N GLN A 478 8.51 -20.55 -7.13
CA GLN A 478 9.74 -19.81 -7.51
C GLN A 478 9.60 -18.28 -7.49
N GLY A 479 8.42 -17.75 -7.17
CA GLY A 479 8.17 -16.32 -7.14
C GLY A 479 6.93 -15.94 -6.34
N TRP A 480 6.55 -14.67 -6.44
CA TRP A 480 5.31 -14.12 -5.88
C TRP A 480 4.72 -13.12 -6.87
N MET A 481 3.41 -13.14 -7.06
CA MET A 481 2.69 -12.15 -7.86
C MET A 481 1.25 -11.99 -7.38
N TYR A 482 0.83 -10.75 -7.17
CA TYR A 482 -0.56 -10.46 -6.92
C TYR A 482 -1.41 -10.81 -8.15
N GLY A 483 -2.41 -11.66 -7.97
CA GLY A 483 -3.06 -12.33 -9.10
C GLY A 483 -4.21 -13.24 -8.71
N SER A 484 -4.68 -14.02 -9.68
CA SER A 484 -5.94 -14.78 -9.60
C SER A 484 -5.91 -16.06 -8.76
N GLY A 485 -4.88 -16.30 -7.94
CA GLY A 485 -4.78 -17.50 -7.10
C GLY A 485 -5.97 -17.70 -6.15
N THR A 486 -6.56 -16.61 -5.66
CA THR A 486 -7.77 -16.63 -4.83
C THR A 486 -9.05 -16.88 -5.62
N ASP A 487 -9.10 -16.46 -6.88
CA ASP A 487 -10.22 -16.70 -7.78
C ASP A 487 -10.30 -18.20 -8.09
N TRP A 488 -9.15 -18.81 -8.38
CA TRP A 488 -8.99 -20.27 -8.49
C TRP A 488 -9.34 -21.03 -7.21
N ALA A 489 -8.95 -20.53 -6.02
CA ALA A 489 -9.38 -21.14 -4.76
C ALA A 489 -10.92 -21.08 -4.57
N GLY A 490 -11.57 -20.03 -5.08
CA GLY A 490 -13.02 -19.92 -5.17
C GLY A 490 -13.65 -21.03 -6.02
N GLU A 491 -13.07 -21.32 -7.18
CA GLU A 491 -13.47 -22.45 -8.03
C GLU A 491 -13.19 -23.81 -7.38
N ALA A 492 -12.08 -23.97 -6.64
CA ALA A 492 -11.79 -25.21 -5.91
C ALA A 492 -12.87 -25.53 -4.87
N ILE A 493 -13.30 -24.53 -4.07
CA ILE A 493 -14.41 -24.66 -3.13
C ILE A 493 -15.67 -25.18 -3.86
N ALA A 494 -16.03 -24.52 -4.96
CA ALA A 494 -17.21 -24.81 -5.76
C ALA A 494 -17.20 -26.24 -6.34
N ARG A 495 -16.05 -26.68 -6.88
CA ARG A 495 -15.88 -28.04 -7.43
C ARG A 495 -15.93 -29.12 -6.35
N MET A 496 -15.23 -28.94 -5.23
CA MET A 496 -15.22 -29.91 -4.12
C MET A 496 -16.61 -30.08 -3.47
N ASN A 497 -17.43 -29.03 -3.47
CA ASN A 497 -18.70 -29.00 -2.73
C ASN A 497 -19.95 -29.01 -3.64
N ASN A 498 -19.79 -29.15 -4.95
CA ASN A 498 -20.88 -29.17 -5.94
C ASN A 498 -21.89 -27.99 -5.79
N THR A 499 -21.38 -26.78 -5.64
CA THR A 499 -22.16 -25.57 -5.33
C THR A 499 -21.45 -24.33 -5.90
N THR A 500 -22.09 -23.17 -5.87
CA THR A 500 -21.40 -21.90 -6.16
C THR A 500 -20.61 -21.39 -4.96
N LEU A 501 -19.58 -20.57 -5.20
CA LEU A 501 -18.86 -19.87 -4.13
C LEU A 501 -19.79 -18.96 -3.30
N GLU A 502 -20.81 -18.38 -3.92
CA GLU A 502 -21.80 -17.53 -3.25
C GLU A 502 -22.63 -18.33 -2.23
N GLU A 503 -23.17 -19.48 -2.63
CA GLU A 503 -23.93 -20.37 -1.76
C GLU A 503 -23.04 -20.96 -0.65
N PHE A 504 -21.82 -21.39 -0.99
CA PHE A 504 -20.90 -21.90 0.02
C PHE A 504 -20.55 -20.84 1.05
N MET A 505 -20.19 -19.62 0.64
CA MET A 505 -19.93 -18.52 1.57
C MET A 505 -21.18 -18.17 2.39
N ARG A 506 -22.36 -18.19 1.79
CA ARG A 506 -23.63 -17.92 2.47
C ARG A 506 -23.84 -18.86 3.65
N SER A 507 -23.90 -20.17 3.40
CA SER A 507 -24.23 -21.13 4.46
C SER A 507 -23.07 -21.46 5.42
N ASN A 508 -21.82 -21.19 5.04
CA ASN A 508 -20.64 -21.57 5.85
C ASN A 508 -19.91 -20.37 6.49
N VAL A 509 -20.08 -19.16 5.96
CA VAL A 509 -19.37 -17.94 6.45
C VAL A 509 -20.34 -16.86 6.94
N TRP A 510 -21.39 -16.56 6.17
CA TRP A 510 -22.27 -15.40 6.40
C TRP A 510 -23.46 -15.70 7.33
N GLU A 511 -24.27 -16.71 7.03
CA GLU A 511 -25.45 -17.11 7.82
C GLU A 511 -25.10 -17.49 9.27
N PRO A 512 -24.00 -18.25 9.55
CA PRO A 512 -23.57 -18.52 10.93
C PRO A 512 -23.14 -17.29 11.74
N ARG A 513 -23.09 -16.12 11.10
CA ARG A 513 -22.73 -14.81 11.70
C ARG A 513 -23.82 -13.76 11.51
N SER A 514 -25.03 -14.18 11.10
CA SER A 514 -26.19 -13.31 10.82
C SER A 514 -25.93 -12.22 9.78
N VAL A 515 -24.99 -12.42 8.86
CA VAL A 515 -24.69 -11.46 7.78
C VAL A 515 -25.70 -11.67 6.63
N VAL A 516 -26.73 -10.82 6.56
CA VAL A 516 -27.92 -11.04 5.70
C VAL A 516 -27.86 -10.43 4.30
N ASN A 517 -27.09 -9.36 4.11
CA ASN A 517 -27.23 -8.50 2.92
C ASN A 517 -26.36 -8.93 1.72
N THR A 518 -26.22 -10.20 1.31
CA THR A 518 -25.06 -10.63 0.46
C THR A 518 -25.33 -10.87 -1.04
N ALA A 519 -24.46 -10.39 -1.95
CA ALA A 519 -24.59 -10.59 -3.41
C ALA A 519 -23.25 -10.57 -4.22
N ARG A 520 -23.30 -11.03 -5.49
CA ARG A 520 -22.25 -10.86 -6.52
C ARG A 520 -22.50 -9.65 -7.41
N LEU A 521 -21.43 -9.06 -7.96
CA LEU A 521 -21.46 -7.86 -8.81
C LEU A 521 -22.28 -7.99 -10.11
N ASP A 522 -22.42 -9.20 -10.65
CA ASP A 522 -23.18 -9.50 -11.87
C ASP A 522 -24.70 -9.58 -11.65
N LYS A 523 -25.17 -9.65 -10.39
CA LYS A 523 -26.60 -9.74 -10.02
C LYS A 523 -27.21 -8.44 -9.49
N VAL A 524 -26.48 -7.31 -9.56
CA VAL A 524 -26.91 -6.01 -8.99
C VAL A 524 -27.20 -5.00 -10.11
N PRO A 525 -28.45 -4.51 -10.26
CA PRO A 525 -28.75 -3.42 -11.19
C PRO A 525 -27.95 -2.16 -10.86
N ARG A 526 -27.38 -1.49 -11.87
CA ARG A 526 -26.54 -0.28 -11.69
C ARG A 526 -27.27 0.89 -11.01
N HIS A 527 -28.60 0.88 -11.00
CA HIS A 527 -29.44 1.78 -10.21
C HIS A 527 -30.48 0.97 -9.43
N GLY A 528 -30.37 0.95 -8.10
CA GLY A 528 -31.38 0.34 -7.21
C GLY A 528 -30.90 -0.90 -6.45
N ALA A 529 -30.07 -0.69 -5.41
CA ALA A 529 -29.76 -1.73 -4.43
C ALA A 529 -29.67 -1.15 -3.01
N ARG A 530 -30.81 -1.16 -2.28
CA ARG A 530 -30.78 -1.20 -0.82
C ARG A 530 -30.48 -2.65 -0.40
N GLY A 531 -29.56 -2.87 0.54
CA GLY A 531 -29.36 -4.14 1.26
C GLY A 531 -28.58 -5.27 0.56
N ARG A 532 -27.51 -4.99 -0.22
CA ARG A 532 -26.69 -6.04 -0.91
C ARG A 532 -25.17 -5.76 -1.01
N TRP A 533 -24.31 -6.21 -0.08
CA TRP A 533 -22.84 -6.38 -0.21
C TRP A 533 -22.48 -6.94 -1.60
N ILE A 534 -21.36 -6.48 -2.19
CA ILE A 534 -21.02 -6.86 -3.57
C ILE A 534 -19.62 -7.47 -3.68
N HIS A 535 -19.58 -8.78 -3.97
CA HIS A 535 -18.37 -9.58 -4.17
C HIS A 535 -17.96 -9.67 -5.65
N THR A 536 -16.65 -9.77 -5.88
CA THR A 536 -16.03 -9.70 -7.22
C THR A 536 -15.49 -11.05 -7.72
N LEU A 537 -15.41 -12.07 -6.87
CA LEU A 537 -14.87 -13.39 -7.24
C LEU A 537 -15.98 -14.28 -7.80
N GLN A 538 -15.75 -14.88 -8.98
CA GLN A 538 -16.65 -15.84 -9.59
C GLN A 538 -16.10 -17.27 -9.47
N SER A 539 -16.97 -18.20 -9.09
CA SER A 539 -16.88 -19.61 -9.50
C SER A 539 -18.03 -19.90 -10.45
N GLN A 540 -17.89 -20.89 -11.33
CA GLN A 540 -18.94 -21.25 -12.29
C GLN A 540 -19.62 -22.58 -11.95
N ARG A 541 -20.78 -22.48 -11.30
CA ARG A 541 -21.94 -23.33 -11.61
C ARG A 541 -23.17 -22.41 -11.75
N ARG A 542 -24.06 -22.76 -12.68
CA ARG A 542 -25.43 -22.25 -12.76
C ARG A 542 -26.36 -23.31 -12.18
#